data_AF-A0A8S3JY79-F1
#
_entry.id   AF-A0A8S3JY79-F1
#
_cell.length_a   1.000
_cell.length_b   1.000
_cell.length_c   1.000
_cell.angle_alpha   90.00
_cell.angle_beta   90.00
_cell.angle_gamma   90.00
#
_symmetry.space_group_name_H-M   'P 1'
#
loop_
_entity.id
_entity.type
_entity.pdbx_description
1 polymer ?
#
loop_
_entity_poly.entity_id
_entity_poly.type
_entity_poly.pdbx_seq_one_letter_code
_entity_poly.pdbx_strand_id
1 'polypeptide(L)' 'INARLEFDGSDVKIDDKVVLAHASTNKCLSVDVEHSNRSPYGREHELLCELSTGNFATYKAPILWKFQTQSAY' A
#
# COMPACT_ATOMS: atom_id res chain seq x y z
N ILE A 1 -9.40 2.11 15.86
CA ILE A 1 -9.05 1.08 14.86
C ILE A 1 -7.70 0.50 15.30
N ASN A 2 -7.69 -0.71 15.86
CA ASN A 2 -6.47 -1.38 16.31
C ASN A 2 -5.79 -2.02 15.10
N ALA A 3 -4.84 -1.33 14.49
CA ALA A 3 -3.88 -1.99 13.60
C ALA A 3 -2.99 -2.86 14.48
N ARG A 4 -3.25 -4.17 14.51
CA ARG A 4 -2.29 -5.13 15.08
C ARG A 4 -1.06 -5.10 14.19
N LEU A 5 0.02 -4.49 14.69
CA LEU A 5 1.36 -4.70 14.17
C LEU A 5 1.72 -6.15 14.52
N GLU A 6 1.53 -7.08 13.59
CA GLU A 6 2.03 -8.43 13.76
C GLU A 6 3.57 -8.40 13.76
N PHE A 7 4.14 -9.23 14.63
CA PHE A 7 5.54 -9.22 15.04
C PHE A 7 6.44 -9.79 13.93
N ASP A 8 7.70 -9.35 13.92
CA ASP A 8 8.78 -9.84 13.05
C ASP A 8 8.79 -11.38 12.98
N GLY A 9 8.80 -11.92 11.75
CA GLY A 9 8.89 -13.36 11.47
C GLY A 9 7.57 -14.14 11.37
N SER A 10 6.39 -13.49 11.40
CA SER A 10 5.10 -14.17 11.19
C SER A 10 4.78 -14.33 9.70
N ASP A 11 4.15 -15.46 9.34
CA ASP A 11 3.63 -15.66 7.98
C ASP A 11 2.48 -14.69 7.70
N VAL A 12 2.56 -13.98 6.56
CA VAL A 12 1.53 -13.06 6.09
C VAL A 12 0.39 -13.84 5.42
N LYS A 13 -0.85 -13.60 5.85
CA LYS A 13 -2.04 -14.27 5.32
C LYS A 13 -2.64 -13.47 4.15
N ILE A 14 -3.42 -14.16 3.33
CA ILE A 14 -4.08 -13.55 2.16
C ILE A 14 -5.01 -12.39 2.56
N ASP A 15 -5.70 -12.52 3.69
CA ASP A 15 -6.63 -11.50 4.18
C ASP A 15 -5.94 -10.34 4.91
N ASP A 16 -4.62 -10.42 5.10
CA ASP A 16 -3.88 -9.37 5.79
C ASP A 16 -3.72 -8.13 4.92
N LYS A 17 -3.69 -7.00 5.63
CA LYS A 17 -3.42 -5.69 5.07
C LYS A 17 -1.99 -5.31 5.39
N VAL A 18 -1.17 -5.11 4.36
CA VAL A 18 0.26 -4.85 4.50
C VAL A 18 0.66 -3.49 3.94
N VAL A 19 1.79 -3.00 4.44
CA VAL A 19 2.49 -1.84 3.87
C VAL A 19 3.72 -2.36 3.13
N LEU A 20 3.90 -1.91 1.89
CA LEU A 20 5.08 -2.25 1.10
C LEU A 20 6.13 -1.16 1.29
N ALA A 21 7.18 -1.45 2.05
CA ALA A 21 8.27 -0.53 2.32
C ALA A 21 9.53 -0.88 1.52
N HIS A 22 10.17 0.14 0.96
CA HIS A 22 11.43 0.02 0.24
C HIS A 22 12.58 -0.18 1.24
N ALA A 23 13.26 -1.33 1.14
CA ALA A 23 14.19 -1.82 2.16
C ALA A 23 15.35 -0.87 2.49
N SER A 24 15.84 -0.06 1.54
CA SER A 24 16.98 0.84 1.77
C SER A 24 16.59 2.26 2.15
N THR A 25 15.36 2.69 1.88
CA THR A 25 14.93 4.09 2.08
C THR A 25 13.82 4.24 3.11
N ASN A 26 13.24 3.12 3.57
CA ASN A 26 12.06 3.08 4.44
C ASN A 26 10.87 3.89 3.92
N LYS A 27 10.84 4.16 2.61
CA LYS A 27 9.71 4.79 1.93
C LYS A 27 8.66 3.73 1.60
N CYS A 28 7.39 4.09 1.67
CA CYS A 28 6.29 3.17 1.41
C CYS A 28 5.71 3.39 0.01
N LEU A 29 5.21 2.31 -0.59
CA LEU A 29 4.44 2.38 -1.82
C LEU A 29 3.06 3.01 -1.55
N SER A 30 2.78 4.11 -2.25
CA SER A 30 1.52 4.85 -2.23
C SER A 30 0.92 4.96 -3.64
N VAL A 31 -0.29 5.51 -3.72
CA VAL A 31 -1.07 5.73 -4.94
C VAL A 31 -1.38 7.21 -4.97
N ASP A 32 -1.04 7.87 -6.06
CA ASP A 32 -1.48 9.23 -6.31
C ASP A 32 -2.96 9.23 -6.72
N VAL A 33 -3.82 9.48 -5.73
CA VAL A 33 -5.27 9.57 -5.95
C VAL A 33 -5.69 10.88 -6.61
N GLU A 34 -4.84 11.90 -6.60
CA GLU A 34 -5.13 13.23 -7.14
C GLU A 34 -4.84 13.27 -8.63
N HIS A 35 -3.83 12.52 -9.09
CA HIS A 35 -3.46 12.44 -10.50
C HIS A 35 -3.83 11.08 -11.10
N SER A 36 -4.90 11.08 -11.90
CA SER A 36 -5.29 9.92 -12.71
C SER A 36 -5.09 10.21 -14.19
N ASN A 37 -4.51 9.26 -14.91
CA ASN A 37 -4.36 9.29 -16.36
C ASN A 37 -5.38 8.37 -17.03
N ARG A 38 -5.79 8.71 -18.25
CA ARG A 38 -6.55 7.79 -19.10
C ARG A 38 -5.60 7.05 -20.02
N SER A 39 -5.62 5.73 -19.98
CA SER A 39 -4.97 4.84 -20.93
C SER A 39 -6.00 4.11 -21.78
N PRO A 40 -5.59 3.38 -22.84
CA PRO A 40 -6.49 2.48 -23.58
C PRO A 40 -7.12 1.38 -22.71
N TYR A 41 -6.58 1.11 -21.53
CA TYR A 41 -7.05 0.07 -20.61
C TYR A 41 -7.95 0.61 -19.48
N GLY A 42 -8.11 1.93 -19.38
CA GLY A 42 -9.02 2.55 -18.40
C GLY A 42 -8.39 3.76 -17.71
N ARG A 43 -8.90 4.06 -16.51
CA ARG A 43 -8.33 5.09 -15.65
C ARG A 43 -7.23 4.45 -14.80
N GLU A 44 -6.04 5.02 -14.89
CA GLU A 44 -4.85 4.58 -14.18
C GLU A 44 -4.42 5.66 -13.18
N HIS A 45 -3.84 5.24 -12.06
CA HIS A 45 -3.26 6.11 -11.04
C HIS A 45 -1.77 5.83 -10.95
N GLU A 46 -0.99 6.89 -10.73
CA GLU A 46 0.45 6.75 -10.54
C GLU A 46 0.75 6.08 -9.19
N LEU A 47 1.75 5.21 -9.16
CA LEU A 47 2.27 4.61 -7.94
C LEU A 47 3.54 5.36 -7.52
N LEU A 48 3.58 5.81 -6.27
CA LEU A 48 4.69 6.61 -5.75
C LEU A 48 5.41 5.85 -4.62
N CYS A 49 6.68 6.16 -4.42
CA CYS A 49 7.46 5.65 -3.29
C CYS A 49 7.88 6.83 -2.41
N GLU A 50 7.13 7.04 -1.33
CA GLU A 50 7.19 8.27 -0.53
C GLU A 50 7.56 7.95 0.92
N LEU A 51 8.21 8.90 1.59
CA LEU A 51 8.44 8.75 3.03
C LEU A 51 7.08 8.69 3.71
N SER A 52 6.81 7.62 4.44
CA SER A 52 5.71 7.66 5.41
C SER A 52 6.12 8.65 6.47
N THR A 53 5.73 9.92 6.32
CA THR A 53 5.96 10.93 7.35
C THR A 53 5.15 10.49 8.55
N GLY A 54 5.85 9.93 9.53
CA GLY A 54 5.29 9.34 10.72
C GLY A 54 4.42 10.33 11.48
N ASN A 55 3.13 10.23 11.26
CA ASN A 55 2.11 10.23 12.28
C ASN A 55 0.89 9.53 11.67
N PHE A 56 0.56 8.35 12.20
CA PHE A 56 -0.70 7.65 11.89
C PHE A 56 -1.96 8.51 12.20
N ALA A 57 -1.77 9.68 12.81
CA ALA A 57 -2.81 10.61 13.21
C ALA A 57 -2.91 11.90 12.38
N THR A 58 -2.00 12.22 11.43
CA THR A 58 -1.98 13.59 10.85
C THR A 58 -1.95 13.73 9.33
N TYR A 59 -1.56 12.72 8.55
CA TYR A 59 -1.66 12.80 7.09
C TYR A 59 -2.04 11.44 6.51
N LYS A 60 -2.86 11.48 5.43
CA LYS A 60 -3.45 10.37 4.64
C LYS A 60 -3.07 8.98 5.16
N ALA A 61 -4.04 8.27 5.75
CA ALA A 61 -3.86 6.91 6.25
C ALA A 61 -3.03 6.06 5.27
N PRO A 62 -2.06 5.25 5.76
CA PRO A 62 -1.18 4.48 4.87
C PRO A 62 -2.03 3.63 3.93
N ILE A 63 -1.63 3.58 2.66
CA ILE A 63 -2.30 2.72 1.70
C ILE A 63 -1.98 1.28 2.08
N LEU A 64 -3.05 0.56 2.41
CA LEU A 64 -2.98 -0.84 2.78
C LEU A 64 -3.20 -1.68 1.54
N TRP A 65 -2.21 -2.50 1.23
CA TRP A 65 -2.26 -3.47 0.15
C TRP A 65 -2.81 -4.79 0.70
N LYS A 66 -3.59 -5.50 -0.13
CA LYS A 66 -4.09 -6.84 0.17
C LYS A 66 -3.68 -7.80 -0.93
N PHE A 67 -3.50 -9.07 -0.58
CA PHE A 67 -3.35 -10.09 -1.60
C PHE A 67 -4.71 -10.34 -2.25
N GLN A 68 -4.72 -10.39 -3.58
CA GLN A 68 -5.91 -10.77 -4.33
C GLN A 68 -5.51 -11.86 -5.31
N THR A 69 -6.10 -13.04 -5.15
CA THR A 69 -5.98 -14.11 -6.14
C THR A 69 -6.96 -13.81 -7.27
N GLN A 70 -6.45 -13.69 -8.49
CA GLN A 70 -7.29 -13.68 -9.68
C GLN A 70 -7.20 -15.08 -10.31
N SER A 71 -8.33 -15.79 -10.32
CA SER A 71 -8.43 -17.04 -11.08
C SER A 71 -8.39 -16.69 -12.56
N ALA A 72 -7.30 -17.05 -13.24
CA ALA A 72 -7.25 -17.03 -14.70
C ALA A 72 -8.17 -18.16 -15.19
N TYR A 73 -9.40 -17.80 -15.54
CA TYR A 73 -10.28 -18.66 -16.33
C TYR A 73 -10.02 -18.41 -17.81
#